data_AF-A0A2N2UHE8-F1
#
_entry.id   AF-A0A2N2UHE8-F1
#
_cell.length_a   1.000
_cell.length_b   1.000
_cell.length_c   1.000
_cell.angle_alpha   90.00
_cell.angle_beta   90.00
_cell.angle_gamma   90.00
#
_symmetry.space_group_name_H-M   'P 1'
#
loop_
_entity.id
_entity.type
_entity.pdbx_description
1 polymer ?
#
loop_
_entity_poly.entity_id
_entity_poly.type
_entity_poly.pdbx_seq_one_letter_code
_entity_poly.pdbx_strand_id
1 'polypeptide(L)'
;GVLLTSGTLLARPDWTLLCDTLDRPAGDRAALERRTTSCEEALGSAPLVEGFASALHQMLTDVLGVHPVPLSNPLPTHSVAA
;
A
#
# COMPACT_ATOMS: atom_id res chain seq x y z
N GLY A 1 22.85 2.45 -10.23
CA GLY A 1 21.83 2.43 -9.17
C GLY A 1 20.55 1.85 -9.75
N VAL A 2 19.79 1.10 -8.97
CA VAL A 2 18.49 0.55 -9.40
C VAL A 2 17.40 1.21 -8.56
N LEU A 3 16.49 1.91 -9.21
CA LEU A 3 15.28 2.44 -8.59
C LEU A 3 14.15 1.45 -8.88
N LEU A 4 13.68 0.75 -7.85
CA LEU A 4 12.45 -0.05 -7.94
C LEU A 4 11.37 0.70 -7.18
N THR A 5 10.38 1.22 -7.89
CA THR A 5 9.13 1.71 -7.30
C THR A 5 8.04 0.75 -7.76
N SER A 6 7.52 -0.05 -6.83
CA SER A 6 6.32 -0.86 -7.04
C SER A 6 5.23 -0.40 -6.07
N GLY A 7 3.99 -0.35 -6.56
CA GLY A 7 2.80 -0.11 -5.75
C GLY A 7 1.81 -1.24 -5.96
N THR A 8 1.06 -1.59 -4.92
CA THR A 8 0.00 -2.58 -4.98
C THR A 8 -1.34 -1.89 -5.11
N LEU A 9 -2.09 -2.18 -6.19
CA LEU A 9 -3.45 -1.68 -6.36
C LEU A 9 -4.43 -2.61 -5.64
N LEU A 10 -4.97 -2.14 -4.51
CA LEU A 10 -5.97 -2.91 -3.76
C LEU A 10 -7.33 -2.89 -4.47
N ALA A 11 -7.84 -1.70 -4.78
CA ALA A 11 -9.07 -1.51 -5.52
C ALA A 11 -8.79 -0.92 -6.91
N ARG A 12 -9.71 -1.12 -7.85
CA ARG A 12 -9.60 -0.51 -9.18
C ARG A 12 -9.89 1.00 -9.06
N PRO A 13 -8.95 1.89 -9.40
CA PRO A 13 -9.22 3.32 -9.39
C PRO A 13 -10.09 3.70 -10.59
N ASP A 14 -10.79 4.83 -10.46
CA ASP A 14 -11.48 5.45 -11.58
C ASP A 14 -10.45 6.08 -12.54
N TRP A 15 -10.07 5.33 -13.56
CA TRP A 15 -9.13 5.78 -14.59
C TRP A 15 -9.64 6.96 -15.40
N THR A 16 -10.96 7.12 -15.53
CA THR A 16 -11.56 8.26 -16.25
C THR A 16 -11.32 9.52 -15.44
N LEU A 17 -11.73 9.51 -14.17
CA LEU A 17 -11.50 10.63 -13.25
C LEU A 17 -10.02 11.00 -13.17
N LEU A 18 -9.13 10.01 -13.09
CA LEU A 18 -7.69 10.24 -13.04
C LEU A 18 -7.15 10.91 -14.33
N CYS A 19 -7.49 10.37 -15.49
CA CYS A 19 -7.03 10.91 -16.77
C CYS A 19 -7.57 12.32 -17.01
N ASP A 20 -8.84 12.56 -16.72
CA ASP A 20 -9.48 13.87 -16.87
C ASP A 20 -8.84 14.92 -15.96
N THR A 21 -8.56 14.55 -14.69
CA THR A 21 -7.89 15.44 -13.73
C THR A 21 -6.47 15.81 -14.15
N LEU A 22 -5.79 14.92 -14.89
CA LEU A 22 -4.42 15.12 -15.34
C LEU A 22 -4.33 15.68 -16.78
N ASP A 23 -5.47 16.06 -17.38
CA ASP A 23 -5.57 16.52 -18.77
C ASP A 23 -4.90 15.54 -19.76
N ARG A 24 -5.14 14.24 -19.54
CA ARG A 24 -4.52 13.16 -20.35
C ARG A 24 -5.38 12.78 -21.56
N PRO A 25 -4.75 12.35 -22.67
CA PRO A 25 -5.48 11.85 -23.83
C PRO A 25 -6.37 10.65 -23.50
N ALA A 26 -7.52 10.55 -24.17
CA ALA A 26 -8.46 9.43 -24.00
C ALA A 26 -7.84 8.03 -24.25
N GLY A 27 -6.76 7.95 -25.05
CA GLY A 27 -6.01 6.72 -25.29
C GLY A 27 -5.27 6.17 -24.06
N ASP A 28 -4.94 7.03 -23.09
CA ASP A 28 -4.20 6.65 -21.89
C ASP A 28 -5.07 5.80 -20.95
N ARG A 29 -6.38 6.05 -20.88
CA ARG A 29 -7.33 5.24 -20.10
C ARG A 29 -7.25 3.76 -20.50
N ALA A 30 -7.43 3.46 -21.79
CA ALA A 30 -7.39 2.09 -22.29
C ALA A 30 -6.00 1.46 -22.12
N ALA A 31 -4.93 2.26 -22.15
CA ALA A 31 -3.58 1.77 -21.88
C ALA A 31 -3.38 1.40 -20.40
N LEU A 32 -3.89 2.20 -19.46
CA LEU A 32 -3.88 1.90 -18.03
C LEU A 32 -4.68 0.63 -17.74
N GLU A 33 -5.92 0.56 -18.24
CA GLU A 33 -6.79 -0.61 -18.05
C GLU A 33 -6.16 -1.94 -18.48
N ARG A 34 -5.41 -1.95 -19.59
CA ARG A 34 -4.71 -3.17 -20.06
C ARG A 34 -3.44 -3.51 -19.28
N ARG A 35 -2.85 -2.55 -18.58
CA ARG A 35 -1.54 -2.70 -17.92
C ARG A 35 -1.65 -2.84 -16.40
N THR A 36 -2.81 -2.54 -15.83
CA THR A 36 -3.08 -2.63 -14.40
C THR A 36 -4.02 -3.78 -14.09
N THR A 37 -3.86 -4.36 -12.92
CA THR A 37 -4.84 -5.23 -12.28
C THR A 37 -4.97 -4.80 -10.82
N SER A 38 -6.06 -5.17 -10.17
CA SER A 38 -6.30 -4.89 -8.75
C SER A 38 -6.57 -6.16 -7.96
N CYS A 39 -6.32 -6.12 -6.65
CA CYS A 39 -6.67 -7.22 -5.76
C CYS A 39 -8.19 -7.46 -5.73
N GLU A 40 -8.99 -6.40 -5.78
CA GLU A 40 -10.46 -6.46 -5.85
C GLU A 40 -10.95 -7.30 -7.04
N GLU A 41 -10.41 -7.06 -8.23
CA GLU A 41 -10.75 -7.85 -9.44
C GLU A 41 -10.33 -9.30 -9.31
N ALA A 42 -9.13 -9.56 -8.77
CA ALA A 42 -8.62 -10.92 -8.59
C ALA A 42 -9.41 -11.72 -7.53
N LEU A 43 -9.90 -11.04 -6.49
CA LEU A 43 -10.69 -11.64 -5.41
C LEU A 43 -12.19 -11.71 -5.72
N GLY A 44 -12.68 -10.95 -6.70
CA GLY A 44 -14.11 -10.78 -6.98
C GLY A 44 -14.88 -10.09 -5.85
N SER A 45 -14.18 -9.39 -4.96
CA SER A 45 -14.77 -8.71 -3.79
C SER A 45 -13.87 -7.56 -3.31
N ALA A 46 -14.47 -6.57 -2.66
CA ALA A 46 -13.73 -5.45 -2.10
C ALA A 46 -12.75 -5.94 -1.00
N PRO A 47 -11.44 -5.64 -1.11
CA PRO A 47 -10.46 -6.09 -0.14
C PRO A 47 -10.60 -5.34 1.18
N LEU A 48 -10.45 -6.06 2.29
CA LEU A 48 -10.29 -5.45 3.61
C LEU A 48 -8.89 -4.86 3.73
N VAL A 49 -8.80 -3.53 3.72
CA VAL A 49 -7.54 -2.77 3.64
C VAL A 49 -6.60 -3.12 4.80
N GLU A 50 -7.13 -3.17 6.02
CA GLU A 50 -6.36 -3.45 7.24
C GLU A 50 -5.79 -4.88 7.24
N GLY A 51 -6.57 -5.84 6.72
CA GLY A 51 -6.15 -7.22 6.58
C GLY A 51 -5.01 -7.36 5.57
N PHE A 52 -5.14 -6.70 4.41
CA PHE A 52 -4.08 -6.66 3.40
C PHE A 52 -2.81 -5.99 3.90
N ALA A 53 -2.94 -4.86 4.59
CA ALA A 53 -1.79 -4.15 5.16
C ALA A 53 -1.04 -5.01 6.17
N SER A 54 -1.77 -5.68 7.07
CA SER A 54 -1.18 -6.57 8.08
C SER A 54 -0.47 -7.77 7.43
N ALA A 55 -1.13 -8.42 6.47
CA ALA A 55 -0.55 -9.56 5.75
C ALA A 55 0.69 -9.16 4.93
N LEU A 56 0.62 -8.03 4.22
CA LEU A 56 1.74 -7.51 3.43
C LEU A 56 2.92 -7.15 4.34
N HIS A 57 2.67 -6.49 5.47
CA HIS A 57 3.69 -6.17 6.45
C HIS A 57 4.38 -7.42 6.98
N GLN A 58 3.62 -8.44 7.37
CA GLN A 58 4.17 -9.71 7.86
C GLN A 58 5.02 -10.40 6.78
N MET A 59 4.50 -10.53 5.56
CA MET A 59 5.23 -11.14 4.45
C MET A 59 6.54 -10.41 4.14
N LEU A 60 6.51 -9.07 4.10
CA LEU A 60 7.72 -8.28 3.85
C LEU A 60 8.73 -8.42 4.99
N THR A 61 8.26 -8.42 6.24
CA THR A 61 9.10 -8.66 7.44
C THR A 61 9.80 -10.01 7.34
N ASP A 62 9.07 -11.06 6.97
CA ASP A 62 9.59 -12.42 6.82
C ASP A 62 10.60 -12.53 5.67
N VAL A 63 10.27 -11.98 4.49
CA VAL A 63 11.13 -12.05 3.30
C VAL A 63 12.41 -11.24 3.46
N LEU A 64 12.31 -10.06 4.09
CA LEU A 64 13.45 -9.17 4.28
C LEU A 64 14.28 -9.51 5.54
N GLY A 65 13.80 -10.43 6.38
CA GLY A 65 14.45 -10.79 7.64
C GLY A 65 14.50 -9.63 8.66
N VAL A 66 13.62 -8.62 8.50
CA VAL A 66 13.56 -7.47 9.39
C VAL A 66 12.74 -7.85 10.61
N HIS A 67 13.36 -8.44 11.63
CA HIS A 67 12.67 -8.61 12.90
C HIS A 67 12.36 -7.23 13.50
N PRO A 68 11.12 -6.96 13.96
CA PRO A 68 10.82 -5.71 14.63
C PRO A 68 11.78 -5.55 15.80
N VAL A 69 12.56 -4.46 15.80
CA VAL A 69 13.31 -4.03 16.98
C VAL A 69 12.27 -3.78 18.07
N PRO A 70 12.28 -4.52 19.20
CA PRO A 70 11.32 -4.25 20.26
C PRO A 70 11.52 -2.81 20.71
N LEU A 71 10.43 -2.04 20.75
CA LEU A 71 10.38 -0.68 21.30
C LEU A 71 10.64 -0.76 22.82
N SER A 72 11.89 -1.03 23.20
CA SER A 72 12.38 -0.87 24.56
C SER A 72 12.75 0.60 24.73
N ASN A 73 11.73 1.45 24.88
CA ASN A 73 11.93 2.73 25.53
C ASN A 73 11.11 2.73 26.82
N PRO A 74 11.73 2.67 28.01
CA PRO A 74 10.99 2.86 29.24
C PRO A 74 10.45 4.30 29.27
N LEU A 75 9.17 4.45 29.59
CA LEU A 75 8.58 5.76 29.92
C LEU A 75 9.45 6.41 31.02
N PRO A 76 9.88 7.68 30.89
CA PRO A 76 10.47 8.39 32.02
C PRO A 76 9.37 8.62 33.06
N THR A 77 9.43 7.91 34.18
CA THR A 77 8.65 8.20 35.38
C THR A 77 9.23 9.45 36.04
N HIS A 78 8.73 10.62 35.65
CA HIS A 78 8.92 11.82 36.47
C HIS A 78 8.05 11.69 37.73
N SER A 79 8.63 11.12 38.78
CA SER A 79 8.10 11.17 40.14
C SER A 79 8.23 12.60 40.65
N VAL A 80 7.11 13.31 40.79
CA VAL A 80 7.05 14.59 41.48
C VAL A 80 6.97 14.29 42.97
N ALA A 81 8.06 14.57 43.70
CA ALA A 81 8.07 14.54 45.16
C ALA A 81 7.26 15.73 45.69
N ALA A 82 6.40 15.43 46.67
CA ALA A 82 5.60 16.38 47.44
C ALA A 82 6.43 17.13 48.48
#